data_AF-A0AA42AT93-F1
#
_entry.id   AF-A0AA42AT93-F1
#
_cell.length_a   1.000
_cell.length_b   1.000
_cell.length_c   1.000
_cell.angle_alpha   90.00
_cell.angle_beta   90.00
_cell.angle_gamma   90.00
#
_symmetry.space_group_name_H-M   'P 1'
#
loop_
_entity.id
_entity.type
_entity.pdbx_description
1 polymer ?
#
loop_
_entity_poly.entity_id
_entity_poly.type
_entity_poly.pdbx_seq_one_letter_code
_entity_poly.pdbx_strand_id
1 'polypeptide(L)'
;MERGLETREIINKKEIVEAEEEERISRICRICHGPGNSENPLQYPCACSGSMKFVPPKCILHWIEVCKHKFPVYRVFAENIPTALPLREFLAGTAMKACHLVCGFVYQFSAKFLWYPYLHFGYGI
;
A
#
# COMPACT_ATOMS: atom_id res chain seq x y z
N MET A 1 -47.26 15.41 26.39
CA MET A 1 -46.59 14.94 25.16
C MET A 1 -45.06 15.00 25.27
N GLU A 2 -44.50 15.33 26.43
CA GLU A 2 -43.04 15.56 26.62
C GLU A 2 -42.26 14.30 27.02
N ARG A 3 -42.88 13.36 27.78
CA ARG A 3 -42.26 12.08 28.19
C ARG A 3 -41.73 11.23 27.03
N GLY A 4 -42.30 11.36 25.83
CA GLY A 4 -41.89 10.63 24.64
C GLY A 4 -40.62 11.17 23.96
N LEU A 5 -40.31 12.47 24.14
CA LEU A 5 -39.10 13.09 23.59
C LEU A 5 -37.88 12.73 24.47
N GLU A 6 -38.03 12.82 25.78
CA GLU A 6 -36.99 12.51 26.77
C GLU A 6 -36.56 11.03 26.68
N THR A 7 -37.52 10.12 26.50
CA THR A 7 -37.23 8.69 26.30
C THR A 7 -36.43 8.42 25.02
N ARG A 8 -36.70 9.16 23.92
CA ARG A 8 -35.96 9.03 22.65
C ARG A 8 -34.54 9.58 22.74
N GLU A 9 -34.33 10.70 23.43
CA GLU A 9 -32.98 11.22 23.68
C GLU A 9 -32.13 10.26 24.52
N ILE A 10 -32.73 9.65 25.55
CA ILE A 10 -32.05 8.64 26.39
C ILE A 10 -31.67 7.41 25.56
N ILE A 11 -32.58 6.89 24.73
CA ILE A 11 -32.31 5.75 23.85
C ILE A 11 -31.21 6.07 22.84
N ASN A 12 -31.29 7.21 22.16
CA ASN A 12 -30.29 7.62 21.17
C ASN A 12 -28.91 7.80 21.82
N LYS A 13 -28.86 8.39 23.02
CA LYS A 13 -27.61 8.54 23.78
C LYS A 13 -27.02 7.18 24.17
N LYS A 14 -27.86 6.22 24.54
CA LYS A 14 -27.42 4.86 24.89
C LYS A 14 -26.86 4.11 23.68
N GLU A 15 -27.55 4.18 22.53
CA GLU A 15 -27.09 3.55 21.28
C GLU A 15 -25.74 4.15 20.81
N ILE A 16 -25.57 5.47 20.93
CA ILE A 16 -24.28 6.13 20.61
C ILE A 16 -23.16 5.61 21.52
N VAL A 17 -23.41 5.51 22.83
CA VAL A 17 -22.40 5.03 23.78
C VAL A 17 -22.07 3.55 23.55
N GLU A 18 -23.06 2.71 23.28
CA GLU A 18 -22.86 1.28 23.00
C GLU A 18 -22.08 1.08 21.68
N ALA A 19 -22.40 1.85 20.63
CA ALA A 19 -21.67 1.81 19.37
C ALA A 19 -20.21 2.27 19.50
N GLU A 20 -19.95 3.33 20.27
CA GLU A 20 -18.59 3.79 20.55
C GLU A 20 -17.79 2.80 21.41
N GLU A 21 -18.44 2.12 22.34
CA GLU A 21 -17.86 1.07 23.19
C GLU A 21 -17.46 -0.14 22.34
N GLU A 22 -18.35 -0.63 21.46
CA GLU A 22 -18.06 -1.72 20.54
C GLU A 22 -16.90 -1.40 19.59
N GLU A 23 -16.86 -0.17 19.06
CA GLU A 23 -15.76 0.27 18.21
C GLU A 23 -14.44 0.34 18.97
N ARG A 24 -14.45 0.79 20.23
CA ARG A 24 -13.26 0.76 21.11
C ARG A 24 -12.80 -0.67 21.36
N ILE A 25 -13.71 -1.60 21.68
CA ILE A 25 -13.39 -3.02 21.92
C ILE A 25 -12.82 -3.67 20.64
N SER A 26 -13.32 -3.29 19.47
CA SER A 26 -12.82 -3.72 18.16
C SER A 26 -11.40 -3.20 17.85
N ARG A 27 -10.94 -2.15 18.54
CA ARG A 27 -9.61 -1.54 18.40
C ARG A 27 -8.72 -1.78 19.63
N ILE A 28 -8.69 -3.01 20.12
CA ILE A 28 -7.79 -3.44 21.20
C ILE A 28 -6.70 -4.37 20.66
N CYS A 29 -5.46 -4.17 21.11
CA CYS A 29 -4.32 -5.04 20.80
C CYS A 29 -4.54 -6.44 21.38
N ARG A 30 -4.44 -7.48 20.55
CA ARG A 30 -4.61 -8.86 21.02
C ARG A 30 -3.45 -9.42 21.87
N ILE A 31 -2.28 -8.77 21.85
CA ILE A 31 -1.11 -9.21 22.62
C ILE A 31 -1.07 -8.53 23.99
N CYS A 32 -1.30 -7.23 24.05
CA CYS A 32 -1.15 -6.43 25.28
C CYS A 32 -2.48 -5.90 25.83
N HIS A 33 -3.60 -6.17 25.18
CA HIS A 33 -4.95 -5.68 25.53
C HIS A 33 -5.07 -4.16 25.68
N GLY A 34 -4.14 -3.40 25.10
CA GLY A 34 -4.16 -1.93 25.09
C GLY A 34 -4.82 -1.37 23.83
N PRO A 35 -5.40 -0.16 23.88
CA PRO A 35 -5.99 0.48 22.71
C PRO A 35 -4.91 0.87 21.68
N GLY A 36 -5.28 0.82 20.40
CA GLY A 36 -4.47 1.41 19.33
C GLY A 36 -4.49 2.94 19.43
N ASN A 37 -3.35 3.59 19.28
CA ASN A 37 -3.25 5.05 19.26
C ASN A 37 -2.68 5.54 17.92
N SER A 38 -2.69 6.85 17.69
CA SER A 38 -2.22 7.46 16.42
C SER A 38 -0.74 7.19 16.13
N GLU A 39 0.09 7.11 17.17
CA GLU A 39 1.52 6.80 17.06
C GLU A 39 1.81 5.30 16.90
N ASN A 40 0.87 4.43 17.28
CA ASN A 40 1.00 2.98 17.27
C ASN A 40 -0.33 2.35 16.83
N PRO A 41 -0.69 2.51 15.54
CA PRO A 41 -1.94 2.02 15.01
C PRO A 41 -1.95 0.49 15.00
N LEU A 42 -3.13 -0.08 15.19
CA LEU A 42 -3.36 -1.52 15.13
C LEU A 42 -3.30 -2.00 13.68
N GLN A 43 -2.53 -3.06 13.45
CA GLN A 43 -2.31 -3.60 12.11
C GLN A 43 -2.66 -5.08 12.04
N TYR A 44 -2.75 -5.59 10.81
CA TYR A 44 -2.98 -6.99 10.50
C TYR A 44 -1.63 -7.65 10.19
N PRO A 45 -1.04 -8.42 11.13
CA PRO A 45 0.26 -9.05 10.90
C PRO A 45 0.21 -10.21 9.90
N CYS A 46 -0.96 -10.78 9.61
CA CYS A 46 -1.15 -11.84 8.62
C CYS A 46 -2.43 -11.59 7.80
N ALA A 47 -2.44 -12.05 6.54
CA ALA A 47 -3.65 -12.16 5.71
C ALA A 47 -4.60 -13.28 6.16
N CYS A 48 -4.19 -14.07 7.16
CA CYS A 48 -4.95 -15.12 7.79
C CYS A 48 -6.32 -14.58 8.21
N SER A 49 -7.41 -15.22 7.77
CA SER A 49 -8.78 -14.87 8.21
C SER A 49 -9.00 -15.07 9.73
N GLY A 50 -8.03 -15.68 10.42
CA GLY A 50 -8.03 -16.00 11.84
C GLY A 50 -7.99 -14.80 12.79
N SER A 51 -7.83 -15.12 14.07
CA SER A 51 -8.08 -14.23 15.21
C SER A 51 -6.95 -13.23 15.52
N MET A 52 -5.82 -13.26 14.82
CA MET A 52 -4.69 -12.34 15.07
C MET A 52 -4.88 -11.01 14.31
N LYS A 53 -6.05 -10.42 14.47
CA LYS A 53 -6.37 -9.09 13.92
C LYS A 53 -6.10 -8.07 15.03
N PHE A 54 -5.65 -6.87 14.66
CA PHE A 54 -5.39 -5.77 15.57
C PHE A 54 -4.20 -5.99 16.52
N VAL A 55 -2.99 -5.86 15.99
CA VAL A 55 -1.76 -5.85 16.81
C VAL A 55 -0.85 -4.70 16.38
N PRO A 56 -0.32 -3.87 17.31
CA PRO A 56 0.63 -2.83 16.96
C PRO A 56 2.02 -3.40 16.65
N PRO A 57 2.81 -2.73 15.79
CA PRO A 57 4.14 -3.19 15.39
C PRO A 57 5.07 -3.55 16.55
N LYS A 58 5.10 -2.73 17.62
CA LYS A 58 5.96 -2.95 18.79
C LYS A 58 5.65 -4.26 19.52
N CYS A 59 4.37 -4.60 19.65
CA CYS A 59 3.95 -5.82 20.34
C CYS A 59 4.30 -7.08 19.53
N ILE A 60 4.24 -7.01 18.19
CA ILE A 60 4.62 -8.12 17.31
C ILE A 60 6.12 -8.40 17.44
N LEU A 61 6.94 -7.37 17.37
CA LEU A 61 8.40 -7.50 17.47
C LEU A 61 8.81 -8.10 18.81
N HIS A 62 8.30 -7.54 19.91
CA HIS A 62 8.57 -8.05 21.25
C HIS A 62 8.09 -9.50 21.42
N TRP A 63 6.93 -9.84 20.89
CA TRP A 63 6.42 -11.21 20.94
C TRP A 63 7.34 -12.20 20.22
N ILE A 64 7.84 -11.85 19.03
CA ILE A 64 8.76 -12.70 18.26
C ILE A 64 10.09 -12.88 19.01
N GLU A 65 10.63 -11.82 19.62
CA GLU A 65 11.85 -11.86 20.42
C GLU A 65 11.73 -12.81 21.62
N VAL A 66 10.60 -12.74 22.34
CA VAL A 66 10.36 -13.54 23.54
C VAL A 66 9.97 -14.98 23.21
N CYS A 67 9.25 -15.21 22.11
CA CYS A 67 8.72 -16.53 21.79
C CYS A 67 9.80 -17.61 21.56
N LYS A 68 11.07 -17.24 21.31
CA LYS A 68 12.23 -18.14 21.05
C LYS A 68 11.98 -19.27 20.03
N HIS A 69 10.84 -19.25 19.36
CA HIS A 69 10.43 -20.23 18.37
C HIS A 69 10.91 -19.75 17.01
N LYS A 70 11.53 -20.65 16.24
CA LYS A 70 11.95 -20.33 14.86
C LYS A 70 10.69 -20.21 14.00
N PHE A 71 10.16 -19.01 13.85
CA PHE A 71 9.16 -18.74 12.84
C PHE A 71 9.83 -18.72 11.47
N PRO A 72 9.49 -19.63 10.53
CA PRO A 72 9.96 -19.50 9.17
C PRO A 72 9.34 -18.23 8.58
N VAL A 73 10.17 -17.24 8.27
CA VAL A 73 9.73 -16.04 7.57
C VAL A 73 9.52 -16.42 6.10
N TYR A 74 8.31 -16.81 5.73
CA TYR A 74 7.93 -16.98 4.33
C TYR A 74 7.51 -15.62 3.78
N ARG A 75 8.06 -15.23 2.63
CA ARG A 75 7.48 -14.12 1.87
C ARG A 75 6.10 -14.57 1.42
N VAL A 76 5.07 -13.83 1.82
CA VAL A 76 3.70 -14.00 1.33
C VAL A 76 3.69 -13.54 -0.12
N PHE A 77 4.10 -14.44 -1.00
CA PHE A 77 3.96 -14.31 -2.43
C PHE A 77 2.50 -14.63 -2.75
N ALA A 78 1.80 -13.71 -3.43
CA ALA A 78 0.42 -13.93 -3.88
C ALA A 78 0.30 -15.28 -4.59
N GLU A 79 -0.78 -16.01 -4.32
CA GLU A 79 -1.01 -17.42 -4.76
C GLU A 79 -0.86 -17.67 -6.27
N ASN A 80 -0.82 -16.61 -7.09
CA ASN A 80 -0.76 -16.68 -8.54
C ASN A 80 0.53 -16.08 -9.13
N ILE A 81 1.69 -16.28 -8.50
CA ILE A 81 2.96 -15.82 -9.09
C ILE A 81 3.47 -16.85 -10.10
N PRO A 82 3.50 -16.52 -11.40
CA PRO A 82 4.00 -17.43 -12.41
C PRO A 82 5.49 -17.68 -12.16
N THR A 83 5.89 -18.95 -12.19
CA THR A 83 7.24 -19.44 -11.85
C THR A 83 8.33 -18.91 -12.80
N ALA A 84 7.92 -18.36 -13.94
CA ALA A 84 8.75 -17.59 -14.85
C ALA A 84 7.93 -16.40 -15.37
N LEU A 85 8.54 -15.22 -15.38
CA LEU A 85 7.95 -14.05 -16.02
C LEU A 85 7.83 -14.36 -17.53
N PRO A 86 6.61 -14.44 -18.10
CA PRO A 86 6.45 -14.82 -19.50
C PRO A 86 7.22 -13.84 -20.38
N LEU A 87 7.96 -14.38 -21.35
CA LEU A 87 8.84 -13.60 -22.23
C LEU A 87 8.12 -12.42 -22.89
N ARG A 88 6.80 -12.51 -23.09
CA ARG A 88 5.96 -11.44 -23.61
C ARG A 88 6.02 -10.16 -22.78
N GLU A 89 6.02 -10.24 -21.46
CA GLU A 89 6.06 -9.07 -20.58
C GLU A 89 7.46 -8.44 -20.56
N PHE A 90 8.48 -9.30 -20.57
CA PHE A 90 9.87 -8.88 -20.71
C PHE A 90 10.13 -8.19 -22.07
N LEU A 91 9.63 -8.77 -23.17
CA LEU A 91 9.72 -8.23 -24.52
C LEU A 91 8.91 -6.95 -24.67
N ALA A 92 7.70 -6.87 -24.12
CA ALA A 92 6.89 -5.66 -24.16
C ALA A 92 7.57 -4.49 -23.42
N GLY A 93 8.12 -4.74 -22.23
CA GLY A 93 8.89 -3.74 -21.48
C GLY A 93 10.15 -3.28 -22.22
N THR A 94 10.85 -4.21 -22.87
CA THR A 94 12.05 -3.92 -23.67
C THR A 94 11.70 -3.14 -24.95
N ALA A 95 10.63 -3.52 -25.64
CA ALA A 95 10.16 -2.88 -26.86
C ALA A 95 9.73 -1.43 -26.62
N MET A 96 9.03 -1.13 -25.51
CA MET A 96 8.65 0.25 -25.17
C MET A 96 9.86 1.15 -24.96
N LYS A 97 10.88 0.66 -24.23
CA LYS A 97 12.13 1.42 -24.02
C LYS A 97 12.93 1.59 -25.32
N ALA A 98 13.00 0.55 -26.15
CA ALA A 98 13.64 0.61 -27.45
C ALA A 98 12.95 1.63 -28.38
N CYS A 99 11.62 1.65 -28.42
CA CYS A 99 10.86 2.62 -29.20
C CYS A 99 11.15 4.06 -28.76
N HIS A 100 11.25 4.32 -27.46
CA HIS A 100 11.54 5.65 -26.93
C HIS A 100 12.95 6.11 -27.33
N LEU A 101 13.95 5.23 -27.23
CA LEU A 101 15.31 5.51 -27.66
C LEU A 101 15.41 5.76 -29.17
N VAL A 102 14.74 4.93 -29.98
CA VAL A 102 14.70 5.09 -31.44
C VAL A 102 14.01 6.39 -31.82
N CYS A 103 12.88 6.74 -31.22
CA CYS A 103 12.18 7.99 -31.48
C CYS A 103 13.03 9.21 -31.09
N GLY A 104 13.70 9.17 -29.94
CA GLY A 104 14.61 10.23 -29.51
C GLY A 104 15.80 10.38 -30.47
N PHE A 105 16.36 9.28 -30.94
CA PHE A 105 17.44 9.26 -31.93
C PHE A 105 16.96 9.85 -33.27
N VAL A 106 15.83 9.39 -33.82
CA VAL A 106 15.28 9.93 -35.07
C VAL A 106 15.01 11.44 -34.97
N TYR A 107 14.42 11.90 -33.87
CA TYR A 107 14.19 13.32 -33.62
C TYR A 107 15.52 14.09 -33.59
N GLN A 108 16.49 13.61 -32.83
CA GLN A 108 17.79 14.27 -32.70
C GLN A 108 18.55 14.33 -34.04
N PHE A 109 18.49 13.27 -34.84
CA PHE A 109 19.12 13.20 -36.15
C PHE A 109 18.42 14.10 -37.15
N SER A 110 17.08 14.11 -37.19
CA SER A 110 16.32 15.02 -38.07
C SER A 110 16.59 16.49 -37.76
N ALA A 111 16.62 16.87 -36.47
CA ALA A 111 16.88 18.24 -36.06
C ALA A 111 18.30 18.68 -36.43
N LYS A 112 19.30 17.82 -36.24
CA LYS A 112 20.69 18.13 -36.56
C LYS A 112 20.94 18.11 -38.07
N PHE A 113 20.41 17.14 -38.80
CA PHE A 113 20.63 17.01 -40.25
C PHE A 113 19.89 18.09 -41.05
N LEU A 114 18.78 18.63 -40.53
CA LEU A 114 18.12 19.78 -41.12
C LEU A 114 18.81 21.09 -40.70
N TRP A 115 19.20 21.26 -39.44
CA TRP A 115 19.84 22.50 -38.97
C TRP A 115 21.30 22.68 -39.44
N TYR A 116 22.06 21.60 -39.59
CA TYR A 116 23.47 21.64 -40.02
C TYR A 116 23.68 22.24 -41.42
N PRO A 117 22.91 21.92 -42.46
CA PRO A 117 23.01 22.60 -43.75
C PRO A 117 22.54 24.05 -43.70
N TYR A 118 21.53 24.41 -42.90
CA TYR A 118 21.14 25.83 -42.73
C TYR A 118 22.21 26.66 -42.00
N LEU A 119 22.93 26.10 -41.03
CA LEU A 119 24.07 26.77 -40.39
C LEU A 119 25.30 26.84 -41.31
N HIS A 120 25.61 25.78 -42.05
CA HIS A 120 26.76 25.74 -42.96
C HIS A 120 26.57 26.66 -44.18
N PHE A 121 25.34 26.83 -44.66
CA PHE A 121 25.01 27.76 -45.75
C PHE A 121 24.85 29.21 -45.26
N GLY A 122 24.57 29.43 -43.97
CA GLY A 122 24.35 30.76 -43.38
C GLY A 122 25.58 31.43 -42.76
N TYR A 123 26.66 30.70 -42.47
CA TYR A 123 27.92 31.23 -41.91
C TYR A 123 29.09 31.19 -42.91
N GLY A 124 28.80 30.91 -44.18
CA GLY A 124 29.77 30.74 -45.27
C GLY A 124 29.68 31.76 -46.41
N ILE A 125 29.10 32.94 -46.18
CA ILE A 125 29.27 34.17 -46.97
C ILE A 125 29.23 35.36 -46.01
#